data_AF-A0A7V9CGS8-F1
#
_entry.id   AF-A0A7V9CGS8-F1
#
_cell.length_a   1.000
_cell.length_b   1.000
_cell.length_c   1.000
_cell.angle_alpha   90.00
_cell.angle_beta   90.00
_cell.angle_gamma   90.00
#
_symmetry.space_group_name_H-M   'P 1'
#
loop_
_entity.id
_entity.type
_entity.pdbx_description
1 polymer ?
#
loop_
_entity_poly.entity_id
_entity_poly.type
_entity_poly.pdbx_seq_one_letter_code
_entity_poly.pdbx_strand_id
1 'polypeptide(L)'
;MLLNATTALSDGARLRLRLPHRADRAGVRALLLGLGLETRDLDLVRALRFAPRERVVACATAFVGGTERVVAVGAIDLGEREPDLLVADESLAPGAGAALSGALRERSLRDAAA
;
A
#
# COMPACT_ATOMS: atom_id res chain seq x y z
N MET A 1 11.60 -7.18 1.26
CA MET A 1 11.01 -6.11 2.06
C MET A 1 10.05 -6.66 3.10
N LEU A 2 10.20 -6.28 4.38
CA LEU A 2 9.25 -6.62 5.45
C LEU A 2 8.14 -5.55 5.54
N LEU A 3 6.89 -5.95 5.81
CA LEU A 3 5.75 -5.05 6.04
C LEU A 3 5.79 -4.36 7.42
N ASN A 4 6.96 -3.88 7.79
CA ASN A 4 7.23 -2.97 8.90
C ASN A 4 8.51 -2.13 8.67
N ALA A 5 9.10 -2.20 7.47
CA ALA A 5 10.37 -1.57 7.16
C ALA A 5 10.16 -0.15 6.63
N THR A 6 11.10 0.73 6.97
CA THR A 6 11.25 2.04 6.37
C THR A 6 12.36 1.97 5.33
N THR A 7 12.07 2.42 4.12
CA THR A 7 13.01 2.47 3.00
C THR A 7 13.15 3.90 2.50
N ALA A 8 14.39 4.31 2.21
CA ALA A 8 14.64 5.56 1.52
C ALA A 8 14.31 5.37 0.02
N LEU A 9 13.51 6.29 -0.52
CA LEU A 9 13.28 6.43 -1.94
C LEU A 9 14.45 7.19 -2.59
N SER A 10 14.52 7.16 -3.91
CA SER A 10 15.63 7.75 -4.69
C SER A 10 15.76 9.27 -4.53
N ASP A 11 14.67 9.94 -4.15
CA ASP A 11 14.61 11.38 -3.87
C ASP A 11 14.94 11.73 -2.41
N GLY A 12 15.25 10.73 -1.57
CA GLY A 12 15.53 10.88 -0.15
C GLY A 12 14.29 10.83 0.76
N ALA A 13 13.08 10.75 0.20
CA ALA A 13 11.87 10.55 1.00
C ALA A 13 11.92 9.20 1.72
N ARG A 14 11.33 9.13 2.92
CA ARG A 14 11.22 7.87 3.68
C ARG A 14 9.83 7.28 3.48
N LEU A 15 9.79 6.11 2.89
CA LEU A 15 8.59 5.31 2.73
C LEU A 15 8.54 4.23 3.81
N ARG A 16 7.44 4.14 4.55
CA ARG A 16 7.18 3.07 5.51
C ARG A 16 6.09 2.16 4.99
N LEU A 17 6.38 0.87 4.90
CA LEU A 17 5.40 -0.14 4.53
C LEU A 17 4.83 -0.82 5.77
N ARG A 18 3.52 -1.01 5.81
CA ARG A 18 2.82 -1.67 6.91
C ARG A 18 1.48 -2.27 6.50
N LEU A 19 0.96 -3.16 7.33
CA LEU A 19 -0.43 -3.61 7.19
C LEU A 19 -1.40 -2.41 7.36
N PRO A 20 -2.55 -2.41 6.66
CA PRO A 20 -3.57 -1.39 6.84
C PRO A 20 -4.15 -1.43 8.25
N HIS A 21 -4.41 -0.25 8.80
CA HIS A 21 -5.14 -0.05 10.03
C HIS A 21 -6.50 0.58 9.73
N ARG A 22 -7.49 0.40 10.61
CA ARG A 22 -8.82 1.03 10.44
C ARG A 22 -8.73 2.56 10.29
N ALA A 23 -7.75 3.18 10.93
CA ALA A 23 -7.49 4.61 10.85
C ALA A 23 -7.04 5.07 9.45
N ASP A 24 -6.52 4.18 8.60
CA ASP A 24 -6.00 4.54 7.28
C ASP A 24 -7.11 4.87 6.28
N ARG A 25 -8.38 4.55 6.58
CA ARG A 25 -9.50 4.80 5.67
C ARG A 25 -9.55 6.25 5.19
N ALA A 26 -9.34 7.21 6.10
CA ALA A 26 -9.31 8.62 5.74
C ALA A 26 -8.12 8.97 4.83
N GLY A 27 -6.95 8.40 5.11
CA GLY A 27 -5.74 8.59 4.30
C GLY A 27 -5.85 7.97 2.91
N VAL A 28 -6.40 6.75 2.81
CA VAL A 28 -6.63 6.06 1.52
C VAL A 28 -7.68 6.81 0.70
N ARG A 29 -8.74 7.33 1.34
CA ARG A 29 -9.73 8.18 0.66
C ARG A 29 -9.10 9.46 0.12
N ALA A 30 -8.24 10.11 0.92
CA ALA A 30 -7.51 11.31 0.50
C ALA A 30 -6.55 11.02 -0.67
N LEU A 31 -5.86 9.89 -0.64
CA LEU A 31 -5.01 9.41 -1.75
C LEU A 31 -5.82 9.29 -3.05
N LEU A 32 -6.95 8.58 -3.03
CA LEU A 32 -7.78 8.40 -4.23
C LEU A 32 -8.33 9.71 -4.76
N LEU A 33 -8.84 10.57 -3.88
CA LEU A 33 -9.31 11.90 -4.25
C LEU A 33 -8.20 12.76 -4.87
N GLY A 34 -6.98 12.70 -4.31
CA GLY A 34 -5.81 13.40 -4.85
C GLY A 34 -5.43 12.95 -6.26
N LEU A 35 -5.71 11.68 -6.58
CA LEU A 35 -5.51 11.09 -7.91
C LEU A 35 -6.74 11.23 -8.83
N GLY A 36 -7.80 11.91 -8.39
CA GLY A 36 -9.04 12.05 -9.17
C GLY A 36 -9.84 10.75 -9.32
N LEU A 37 -9.56 9.73 -8.50
CA LEU A 37 -10.24 8.45 -8.51
C LEU A 37 -11.47 8.52 -7.60
N GLU A 38 -12.67 8.39 -8.18
CA GLU A 38 -13.87 8.18 -7.39
C GLU A 38 -13.92 6.72 -6.91
N THR A 39 -14.23 6.52 -5.63
CA THR A 39 -14.45 5.18 -5.07
C THR A 39 -15.56 5.25 -4.04
N ARG A 40 -16.49 4.29 -4.10
CA ARG A 40 -17.49 4.14 -3.05
C ARG A 40 -16.80 3.58 -1.81
N ASP A 41 -17.09 4.13 -0.63
CA ASP A 41 -16.42 3.73 0.61
C ASP A 41 -16.52 2.20 0.89
N LEU A 42 -17.56 1.54 0.37
CA LEU A 42 -17.75 0.08 0.45
C LEU A 42 -16.69 -0.72 -0.33
N ASP A 43 -16.29 -0.25 -1.51
CA ASP A 43 -15.25 -0.89 -2.33
C ASP A 43 -13.88 -0.73 -1.67
N LEU A 44 -13.64 0.42 -1.04
CA LEU A 44 -12.46 0.71 -0.24
C LEU A 44 -12.33 -0.20 0.99
N VAL A 45 -13.44 -0.42 1.70
CA VAL A 45 -13.48 -1.30 2.88
C VAL A 45 -13.26 -2.76 2.49
N ARG A 46 -13.74 -3.19 1.32
CA ARG A 46 -13.50 -4.54 0.78
C ARG A 46 -12.06 -4.71 0.31
N ALA A 47 -11.50 -3.72 -0.38
CA ALA A 47 -10.10 -3.69 -0.81
C ALA A 47 -9.12 -3.71 0.37
N LEU A 48 -9.46 -3.04 1.47
CA LEU A 48 -8.68 -3.02 2.71
C LEU A 48 -9.02 -4.18 3.65
N ARG A 49 -9.86 -5.14 3.23
CA ARG A 49 -10.27 -6.25 4.08
C ARG A 49 -9.07 -7.15 4.35
N PHE A 50 -8.69 -7.22 5.62
CA PHE A 50 -7.67 -8.14 6.08
C PHE A 50 -8.19 -9.58 6.05
N ALA A 51 -7.72 -10.36 5.09
CA ALA A 51 -7.99 -11.79 4.95
C ALA A 51 -6.67 -12.55 4.80
N PRO A 52 -5.91 -12.76 5.90
CA PRO A 52 -4.50 -13.18 5.86
C PRO A 52 -4.26 -14.58 5.28
N ARG A 53 -5.31 -15.37 5.12
CA ARG A 53 -5.25 -16.70 4.47
C ARG A 53 -5.56 -16.67 2.97
N GLU A 54 -6.03 -15.54 2.46
CA GLU A 54 -6.49 -15.39 1.08
C GLU A 54 -5.66 -14.35 0.35
N ARG A 55 -5.30 -13.24 1.01
CA ARG A 55 -4.59 -12.13 0.40
C ARG A 55 -3.77 -11.32 1.39
N VAL A 56 -2.80 -10.61 0.86
CA VAL A 56 -1.98 -9.62 1.57
C VAL A 56 -2.42 -8.24 1.14
N VAL A 57 -2.64 -7.35 2.12
CA VAL A 57 -2.90 -5.93 1.88
C VAL A 57 -1.83 -5.13 2.59
N ALA A 58 -1.35 -4.06 1.98
CA ALA A 58 -0.37 -3.16 2.56
C ALA A 58 -0.62 -1.70 2.19
N CYS A 59 -0.26 -0.81 3.10
CA CYS A 59 -0.21 0.63 2.89
C CYS A 59 1.25 1.08 2.93
N ALA A 60 1.56 2.09 2.11
CA ALA A 60 2.79 2.85 2.19
C ALA A 60 2.50 4.25 2.71
N THR A 61 3.27 4.69 3.71
CA THR A 61 3.22 6.05 4.24
C THR A 61 4.52 6.80 4.00
N ALA A 62 4.41 8.10 3.77
CA ALA A 62 5.55 9.01 3.67
C ALA A 62 5.29 10.30 4.43
N PHE A 63 6.36 11.00 4.82
CA PHE A 63 6.25 12.29 5.49
C PHE A 63 6.18 13.41 4.45
N VAL A 64 5.00 14.01 4.30
CA VAL A 64 4.70 15.03 3.27
C VAL A 64 4.15 16.27 3.96
N GLY A 65 4.85 17.40 3.80
CA GLY A 65 4.40 18.68 4.36
C GLY A 65 4.23 18.67 5.89
N GLY A 66 5.13 17.99 6.61
CA GLY A 66 5.11 17.97 8.08
C GLY A 66 4.20 16.90 8.71
N THR A 67 3.58 16.02 7.92
CA THR A 67 2.70 14.97 8.46
C THR A 67 2.89 13.65 7.72
N GLU A 68 2.67 12.53 8.41
CA GLU A 68 2.66 11.20 7.79
C GLU A 68 1.36 11.02 7.01
N ARG A 69 1.48 10.71 5.71
CA ARG A 69 0.35 10.49 4.81
C ARG A 69 0.43 9.12 4.17
N VAL A 70 -0.72 8.52 3.90
CA VAL A 70 -0.80 7.36 3.01
C VAL A 70 -0.55 7.84 1.59
N VAL A 71 0.49 7.30 0.96
CA VAL A 71 0.91 7.66 -0.41
C VAL A 71 0.76 6.50 -1.38
N ALA A 72 0.61 5.27 -0.87
CA ALA A 72 0.22 4.13 -1.70
C ALA A 72 -0.58 3.10 -0.90
N VAL A 73 -1.42 2.34 -1.61
CA VAL A 73 -2.17 1.19 -1.09
C VAL A 73 -2.18 0.10 -2.15
N GLY A 74 -2.11 -1.15 -1.72
CA GLY A 74 -2.11 -2.26 -2.65
C GLY A 74 -2.45 -3.56 -1.96
N ALA A 75 -2.83 -4.53 -2.77
CA ALA A 75 -3.19 -5.85 -2.33
C ALA A 75 -2.86 -6.89 -3.40
N ILE A 76 -2.60 -8.11 -2.95
CA ILE A 76 -2.27 -9.25 -3.79
C ILE A 76 -2.87 -10.51 -3.17
N ASP A 77 -3.46 -11.37 -3.98
CA ASP A 77 -3.93 -12.68 -3.53
C ASP A 77 -2.74 -13.63 -3.32
N LEU A 78 -2.84 -14.56 -2.37
CA LEU A 78 -1.76 -15.48 -2.05
C LEU A 78 -1.50 -16.45 -3.22
N GLY A 79 -0.23 -16.62 -3.58
CA GLY A 79 0.19 -17.44 -4.72
C GLY A 79 0.22 -16.69 -6.07
N GLU A 80 -0.41 -15.52 -6.13
CA GLU A 80 -0.36 -14.67 -7.32
C GLU A 80 0.97 -13.91 -7.43
N ARG A 81 1.34 -13.59 -8.67
CA ARG A 81 2.59 -12.87 -9.00
C ARG A 81 2.39 -11.36 -9.14
N GLU A 82 1.16 -10.92 -9.32
CA GLU A 82 0.83 -9.53 -9.60
C GLU A 82 -0.27 -9.03 -8.66
N PRO A 83 -0.12 -7.83 -8.07
CA PRO A 83 -1.19 -7.17 -7.31
C PRO A 83 -2.44 -6.94 -8.17
N ASP A 84 -3.61 -7.31 -7.66
CA ASP A 84 -4.91 -6.97 -8.24
C ASP A 84 -5.36 -5.55 -7.87
N LEU A 85 -4.72 -4.96 -6.85
CA LEU A 85 -4.84 -3.56 -6.48
C LEU A 85 -3.45 -2.95 -6.28
N LEU A 86 -3.17 -1.87 -6.99
CA LEU A 86 -2.01 -1.03 -6.74
C LEU A 86 -2.33 0.42 -7.08
N VAL A 87 -2.33 1.28 -6.08
CA VAL A 87 -2.53 2.72 -6.23
C VAL A 87 -1.40 3.43 -5.50
N ALA A 88 -0.70 4.32 -6.18
CA ALA A 88 0.38 5.11 -5.63
C ALA A 88 0.33 6.52 -6.18
N ASP A 89 0.56 7.50 -5.31
CA ASP A 89 0.81 8.88 -5.71
C ASP A 89 2.30 9.10 -5.90
N GLU A 90 2.74 8.85 -7.13
CA GLU A 90 4.13 9.03 -7.56
C GLU A 90 4.57 10.50 -7.56
N SER A 91 3.63 11.46 -7.50
CA SER A 91 3.96 12.88 -7.38
C SER A 91 4.37 13.26 -5.95
N LEU A 92 3.81 12.57 -4.94
CA LEU A 92 4.13 12.78 -3.53
C LEU A 92 5.27 11.89 -3.03
N ALA A 93 5.43 10.69 -3.61
CA ALA A 93 6.46 9.73 -3.24
C ALA A 93 6.91 8.90 -4.46
N PRO A 94 7.82 9.42 -5.30
CA PRO A 94 8.37 8.71 -6.44
C PRO A 94 8.99 7.36 -6.07
N GLY A 95 8.51 6.29 -6.70
CA GLY A 95 8.90 4.90 -6.45
C GLY A 95 8.05 4.16 -5.42
N ALA A 96 7.03 4.82 -4.84
CA ALA A 96 6.16 4.18 -3.85
C ALA A 96 5.40 2.97 -4.41
N GLY A 97 4.91 3.03 -5.65
CA GLY A 97 4.22 1.91 -6.28
C GLY A 97 5.13 0.71 -6.49
N ALA A 98 6.36 0.93 -6.97
CA ALA A 98 7.34 -0.13 -7.19
C ALA A 98 7.75 -0.81 -5.87
N ALA A 99 8.04 -0.02 -4.83
CA ALA A 99 8.39 -0.53 -3.51
C ALA A 99 7.24 -1.35 -2.89
N LEU A 100 6.01 -0.86 -2.97
CA LEU A 100 4.83 -1.55 -2.46
C LEU A 100 4.56 -2.86 -3.21
N SER A 101 4.62 -2.84 -4.55
CA SER A 101 4.44 -4.03 -5.39
C SER A 101 5.48 -5.10 -5.05
N GLY A 102 6.77 -4.72 -4.95
CA GLY A 102 7.83 -5.65 -4.56
C GLY A 102 7.59 -6.30 -3.19
N ALA A 103 7.17 -5.52 -2.20
CA ALA A 103 6.85 -6.03 -0.87
C ALA A 103 5.65 -6.99 -0.86
N LEU A 104 4.59 -6.68 -1.62
CA LEU A 104 3.41 -7.53 -1.76
C LEU A 104 3.78 -8.89 -2.38
N ARG A 105 4.53 -8.88 -3.49
CA ARG A 105 4.98 -10.12 -4.16
C ARG A 105 5.86 -10.96 -3.26
N GLU A 106 6.84 -10.35 -2.61
CA GLU A 106 7.70 -11.05 -1.66
C GLU A 106 6.93 -11.69 -0.51
N ARG A 107 5.84 -11.04 -0.05
CA ARG A 107 5.01 -11.57 1.02
C ARG A 107 4.11 -12.70 0.54
N SER A 108 3.46 -12.54 -0.62
CA SER A 108 2.64 -13.58 -1.25
C SER A 108 3.44 -14.88 -1.44
N LEU A 109 4.66 -14.78 -1.98
CA LEU A 109 5.52 -15.93 -2.22
C LEU A 109 6.02 -16.61 -0.92
N ARG A 110 6.24 -15.83 0.15
CA ARG A 110 6.62 -16.40 1.46
C ARG A 110 5.49 -17.17 2.11
N ASP A 111 4.28 -16.61 2.08
CA ASP A 111 3.11 -17.24 2.69
C ASP A 111 2.61 -18.44 1.85
N ALA A 112 2.85 -18.45 0.53
CA ALA A 112 2.57 -19.61 -0.32
C ALA A 112 3.56 -20.78 -0.12
N ALA A 113 4.74 -20.52 0.45
CA ALA A 113 5.78 -21.53 0.70
C ALA A 113 5.76 -22.09 2.14
N ALA A 114 4.85 -21.62 2.99
CA ALA A 114 4.70 -21.98 4.41
C ALA A 114 3.51 -22.93 4.63
#